data_AF-A0A7C1P1H8-F1
#
_entry.id   AF-A0A7C1P1H8-F1
#
_cell.length_a   1.000
_cell.length_b   1.000
_cell.length_c   1.000
_cell.angle_alpha   90.00
_cell.angle_beta   90.00
_cell.angle_gamma   90.00
#
_symmetry.space_group_name_H-M   'P 1'
#
loop_
_entity.id
_entity.type
_entity.pdbx_description
1 polymer ?
#
loop_
_entity_poly.entity_id
_entity_poly.type
_entity_poly.pdbx_seq_one_letter_code
_entity_poly.pdbx_strand_id
1 'polypeptide(L)'
;LQAALKETPYSNLISRNAEQVSERMSVFPFEIALDHFFYQQLLERAEKLHPADHKITKRFIGVEIDMQNINWLIRFKDFYNLSLEETLKYIIPQGYNIAMEKIEQAYNSPNITDILSELIRQKYGALSTFLTSQSSGSYARLILIERILEQIMLYEIRHVMAGYPFTIGIILAYFILKGNEIKKIMTILNAKLYNLSEERIKACL
;
A
#
# COMPACT_ATOMS: atom_id res chain seq x y z
N LEU A 1 19.64 0.60 21.61
CA LEU A 1 19.15 0.82 20.23
C LEU A 1 19.86 1.98 19.54
N GLN A 2 19.80 3.21 20.06
CA GLN A 2 20.41 4.39 19.42
C GLN A 2 21.93 4.26 19.18
N ALA A 3 22.68 3.67 20.12
CA ALA A 3 24.11 3.42 19.96
C ALA A 3 24.45 2.40 18.85
N ALA A 4 23.57 1.41 18.62
CA ALA A 4 23.77 0.37 17.61
C ALA A 4 23.48 0.86 16.18
N LEU A 5 22.68 1.92 16.04
CA LEU A 5 22.23 2.45 14.75
C LEU A 5 22.90 3.77 14.38
N LYS A 6 23.90 4.20 15.15
CA LYS A 6 24.55 5.51 15.06
C LYS A 6 25.16 5.81 13.69
N GLU A 7 25.63 4.80 12.97
CA GLU A 7 26.24 4.93 11.64
C GLU A 7 25.24 4.71 10.50
N THR A 8 23.96 4.50 10.81
CA THR A 8 22.92 4.21 9.83
C THR A 8 22.02 5.43 9.62
N PRO A 9 21.39 5.58 8.45
CA PRO A 9 20.40 6.63 8.21
C PRO A 9 19.21 6.59 9.19
N TYR A 10 19.01 5.46 9.88
CA TYR A 10 17.92 5.24 10.84
C TYR A 10 18.16 5.89 12.21
N SER A 11 19.38 6.33 12.54
CA SER A 11 19.69 6.95 13.85
C SER A 11 18.82 8.20 14.11
N ASN A 12 18.71 9.05 13.08
CA ASN A 12 17.96 10.30 13.16
C ASN A 12 16.45 10.04 13.29
N LEU A 13 15.93 9.00 12.63
CA LEU A 13 14.52 8.62 12.69
C LEU A 13 14.11 8.16 14.08
N ILE A 14 14.94 7.32 14.72
CA ILE A 14 14.68 6.85 16.09
C ILE A 14 14.68 8.03 17.06
N SER A 15 15.69 8.91 16.94
CA SER A 15 15.86 10.03 17.86
C SER A 15 14.66 11.00 17.81
N ARG A 16 14.11 11.25 16.62
CA ARG A 16 12.95 12.15 16.44
C ARG A 16 11.62 11.57 16.92
N ASN A 17 11.48 10.25 16.97
CA ASN A 17 10.23 9.58 17.34
C ASN A 17 10.27 8.94 18.74
N ALA A 18 11.41 9.01 19.43
CA ALA A 18 11.61 8.35 20.72
C ALA A 18 10.60 8.81 21.80
N GLU A 19 10.32 10.12 21.86
CA GLU A 19 9.32 10.67 22.80
C GLU A 19 7.93 10.12 22.52
N GLN A 20 7.48 10.15 21.26
CA GLN A 20 6.16 9.62 20.87
C GLN A 20 6.02 8.11 21.12
N VAL A 21 7.09 7.34 20.91
CA VAL A 21 7.11 5.89 21.18
C VAL A 21 6.98 5.61 22.68
N SER A 22 7.69 6.37 23.52
CA SER A 22 7.59 6.25 24.97
C SER A 22 6.23 6.71 25.51
N GLU A 23 5.70 7.82 25.02
CA GLU A 23 4.38 8.34 25.44
C GLU A 23 3.23 7.42 25.04
N ARG A 24 3.26 6.90 23.81
CA ARG A 24 2.21 5.99 23.31
C ARG A 24 2.40 4.54 23.73
N MET A 25 3.53 4.20 24.36
CA MET A 25 3.92 2.82 24.69
C MET A 25 3.79 1.88 23.47
N SER A 26 4.13 2.39 22.28
CA SER A 26 3.91 1.70 21.01
C SER A 26 5.01 2.05 20.01
N VAL A 27 5.48 1.04 19.28
CA VAL A 27 6.47 1.21 18.20
C VAL A 27 5.85 1.77 16.92
N PHE A 28 4.53 1.86 16.85
CA PHE A 28 3.79 2.28 15.67
C PHE A 28 4.22 3.63 15.06
N PRO A 29 4.47 4.71 15.85
CA PRO A 29 4.99 5.97 15.29
C PRO A 29 6.32 5.80 14.57
N PHE A 30 7.16 4.89 15.06
CA PHE A 30 8.45 4.58 14.43
C PHE A 30 8.29 3.78 13.14
N GLU A 31 7.36 2.82 13.09
CA GLU A 31 7.02 2.08 11.86
C GLU A 31 6.57 3.02 10.75
N ILE A 32 5.64 3.94 11.07
CA ILE A 32 5.17 4.95 10.10
C ILE A 32 6.32 5.87 9.64
N ALA A 33 7.18 6.30 10.55
CA ALA A 33 8.33 7.13 10.19
C ALA A 33 9.32 6.40 9.26
N LEU A 34 9.50 5.08 9.43
CA LEU A 34 10.30 4.27 8.52
C LEU A 34 9.64 4.15 7.15
N ASP A 35 8.34 3.93 7.07
CA ASP A 35 7.61 3.87 5.82
C ASP A 35 7.70 5.20 5.05
N HIS A 36 7.47 6.33 5.73
CA HIS A 36 7.63 7.67 5.14
C HIS A 36 9.06 7.89 4.62
N PHE A 37 10.07 7.50 5.40
CA PHE A 37 11.46 7.63 4.99
C PHE A 37 11.78 6.74 3.77
N PHE A 38 11.24 5.53 3.72
CA PHE A 38 11.39 4.63 2.58
C PHE A 38 10.81 5.25 1.31
N TYR A 39 9.54 5.67 1.32
CA TYR A 39 8.89 6.25 0.14
C TYR A 39 9.52 7.58 -0.28
N GLN A 40 9.93 8.42 0.68
CA GLN A 40 10.66 9.65 0.38
C GLN A 40 11.95 9.35 -0.38
N GLN A 41 12.79 8.44 0.13
CA GLN A 41 14.02 8.07 -0.56
C GLN A 41 13.75 7.45 -1.94
N LEU A 42 12.73 6.61 -2.05
CA LEU A 42 12.37 5.98 -3.32
C LEU A 42 11.99 7.01 -4.38
N LEU A 43 11.18 8.01 -4.01
CA LEU A 43 10.79 9.14 -4.87
C LEU A 43 12.00 10.01 -5.23
N GLU A 44 12.86 10.37 -4.27
CA GLU A 44 14.08 11.15 -4.53
C GLU A 44 15.05 10.45 -5.49
N ARG A 45 15.10 9.11 -5.47
CA ARG A 45 15.88 8.32 -6.42
C ARG A 45 15.21 8.26 -7.78
N ALA A 46 13.88 8.12 -7.82
CA ALA A 46 13.11 8.12 -9.05
C ALA A 46 13.27 9.43 -9.84
N GLU A 47 13.29 10.58 -9.16
CA GLU A 47 13.49 11.91 -9.78
C GLU A 47 14.85 12.05 -10.49
N LYS A 48 15.84 11.19 -10.19
CA LYS A 48 17.17 11.20 -10.84
C LYS A 48 17.24 10.35 -12.11
N LEU A 49 16.17 9.64 -12.45
CA LEU A 49 16.11 8.78 -13.64
C LEU A 49 15.92 9.61 -14.91
N HIS A 50 16.25 9.00 -16.05
CA HIS A 50 15.93 9.57 -17.36
C HIS A 50 14.40 9.79 -17.50
N PRO A 51 13.91 10.85 -18.18
CA PRO A 51 12.50 11.24 -18.15
C PRO A 51 11.48 10.12 -18.46
N ALA A 52 11.81 9.22 -19.38
CA ALA A 52 10.95 8.07 -19.71
C ALA A 52 10.82 7.09 -18.53
N ASP A 53 11.94 6.74 -17.89
CA ASP A 53 12.00 5.84 -16.74
C ASP A 53 11.46 6.49 -15.48
N HIS A 54 11.70 7.79 -15.29
CA HIS A 54 11.13 8.60 -14.21
C HIS A 54 9.61 8.54 -14.23
N LYS A 55 8.98 8.78 -15.39
CA LYS A 55 7.52 8.74 -15.53
C LYS A 55 6.94 7.38 -15.17
N ILE A 56 7.57 6.29 -15.62
CA ILE A 56 7.13 4.91 -15.33
C ILE A 56 7.29 4.62 -13.82
N THR A 57 8.46 4.95 -13.26
CA THR A 57 8.78 4.69 -11.86
C THR A 57 7.86 5.46 -10.92
N LYS A 58 7.64 6.76 -11.19
CA LYS A 58 6.75 7.62 -10.41
C LYS A 58 5.31 7.12 -10.44
N ARG A 59 4.86 6.58 -11.58
CA ARG A 59 3.54 5.94 -11.70
C ARG A 59 3.44 4.70 -10.81
N PHE A 60 4.41 3.78 -10.86
CA PHE A 60 4.39 2.59 -10.00
C PHE A 60 4.40 2.94 -8.51
N ILE A 61 5.35 3.80 -8.09
CA ILE A 61 5.46 4.22 -6.69
C ILE A 61 4.16 4.90 -6.24
N GLY A 62 3.61 5.81 -7.03
CA GLY A 62 2.41 6.54 -6.63
C GLY A 62 1.17 5.64 -6.57
N VAL A 63 1.07 4.61 -7.42
CA VAL A 63 0.00 3.59 -7.30
C VAL A 63 0.19 2.75 -6.04
N GLU A 64 1.42 2.35 -5.73
CA GLU A 64 1.72 1.63 -4.50
C GLU A 64 1.37 2.46 -3.25
N ILE A 65 1.70 3.76 -3.25
CA ILE A 65 1.32 4.72 -2.20
C ILE A 65 -0.20 4.83 -2.08
N ASP A 66 -0.93 5.00 -3.20
CA ASP A 66 -2.39 5.05 -3.18
C ASP A 66 -2.99 3.79 -2.52
N MET A 67 -2.47 2.61 -2.89
CA MET A 67 -2.91 1.33 -2.37
C MET A 67 -2.63 1.20 -0.87
N GLN A 68 -1.43 1.59 -0.43
CA GLN A 68 -1.05 1.56 0.98
C GLN A 68 -1.95 2.51 1.80
N ASN A 69 -2.17 3.72 1.30
CA ASN A 69 -3.01 4.71 1.95
C ASN A 69 -4.47 4.26 2.06
N ILE A 70 -5.03 3.61 1.02
CA ILE A 70 -6.38 3.02 1.10
C ILE A 70 -6.43 1.96 2.20
N ASN A 71 -5.46 1.03 2.22
CA ASN A 71 -5.42 -0.04 3.22
C ASN A 71 -5.31 0.54 4.64
N TRP A 72 -4.43 1.53 4.83
CA TRP A 72 -4.25 2.23 6.09
C TRP A 72 -5.49 2.97 6.54
N LEU A 73 -6.17 3.70 5.64
CA LEU A 73 -7.38 4.42 5.98
C LEU A 73 -8.48 3.50 6.50
N ILE A 74 -8.64 2.32 5.89
CA ILE A 74 -9.59 1.30 6.35
C ILE A 74 -9.17 0.75 7.71
N ARG A 75 -7.89 0.39 7.87
CA ARG A 75 -7.38 -0.16 9.14
C ARG A 75 -7.52 0.85 10.28
N PHE A 76 -7.08 2.09 10.07
CA PHE A 76 -7.09 3.16 11.05
C PHE A 76 -8.50 3.54 11.49
N LYS A 77 -9.45 3.56 10.56
CA LYS A 77 -10.85 3.85 10.89
C LYS A 77 -11.56 2.67 11.52
N ASP A 78 -11.54 1.50 10.88
CA ASP A 78 -12.43 0.38 11.24
C ASP A 78 -11.86 -0.49 12.37
N PHE A 79 -10.55 -0.46 12.62
CA PHE A 79 -9.89 -1.35 13.58
C PHE A 79 -9.18 -0.59 14.72
N TYR A 80 -8.58 0.57 14.44
CA TYR A 80 -7.84 1.34 15.44
C TYR A 80 -8.60 2.56 15.98
N ASN A 81 -9.76 2.91 15.38
CA ASN A 81 -10.57 4.08 15.75
C ASN A 81 -9.74 5.37 15.92
N LEU A 82 -8.74 5.58 15.06
CA LEU A 82 -7.92 6.79 15.11
C LEU A 82 -8.78 8.02 14.78
N SER A 83 -8.28 9.21 15.10
CA SER A 83 -8.91 10.44 14.61
C SER A 83 -8.56 10.67 13.12
N LEU A 84 -9.36 11.51 12.43
CA LEU A 84 -9.00 11.98 11.09
C LEU A 84 -7.64 12.65 11.10
N GLU A 85 -7.41 13.55 12.08
CA GLU A 85 -6.15 14.30 12.20
C GLU A 85 -4.94 13.36 12.33
N GLU A 86 -5.02 12.31 13.14
CA GLU A 86 -3.95 11.31 13.24
C GLU A 86 -3.80 10.49 11.97
N THR A 87 -4.90 10.08 11.36
CA THR A 87 -4.88 9.33 10.09
C THR A 87 -4.16 10.11 9.00
N LEU A 88 -4.46 11.40 8.84
CA LEU A 88 -3.83 12.25 7.84
C LEU A 88 -2.32 12.46 8.09
N LYS A 89 -1.88 12.47 9.36
CA LYS A 89 -0.46 12.52 9.72
C LYS A 89 0.30 11.26 9.31
N TYR A 90 -0.38 10.12 9.25
CA TYR A 90 0.24 8.83 8.92
C TYR A 90 0.24 8.53 7.43
N ILE A 91 -0.65 9.14 6.66
CA ILE A 91 -0.75 8.90 5.22
C ILE A 91 0.54 9.29 4.50
N ILE A 92 0.94 8.46 3.54
CA ILE A 92 2.14 8.68 2.73
C ILE A 92 1.80 9.71 1.64
N PRO A 93 2.56 10.80 1.51
CA PRO A 93 2.31 11.81 0.48
C PRO A 93 2.72 11.32 -0.92
N GLN A 94 2.29 12.05 -1.96
CA GLN A 94 2.65 11.81 -3.37
C GLN A 94 2.09 10.52 -3.99
N GLY A 95 0.86 10.16 -3.63
CA GLY A 95 0.06 9.18 -4.37
C GLY A 95 -0.20 9.60 -5.82
N TYR A 96 -0.58 8.66 -6.69
CA TYR A 96 -0.75 8.90 -8.13
C TYR A 96 -2.17 9.30 -8.53
N ASN A 97 -3.17 8.70 -7.88
CA ASN A 97 -4.57 8.77 -8.29
C ASN A 97 -5.47 9.42 -7.24
N ILE A 98 -5.07 9.40 -5.97
CA ILE A 98 -5.92 9.81 -4.87
C ILE A 98 -5.34 11.10 -4.28
N ALA A 99 -6.08 12.19 -4.47
CA ALA A 99 -5.75 13.47 -3.85
C ALA A 99 -6.10 13.45 -2.35
N MET A 100 -5.42 14.28 -1.56
CA MET A 100 -5.60 14.33 -0.11
C MET A 100 -7.03 14.70 0.29
N GLU A 101 -7.68 15.58 -0.48
CA GLU A 101 -9.06 15.98 -0.27
C GLU A 101 -10.02 14.80 -0.43
N LYS A 102 -9.72 13.88 -1.34
CA LYS A 102 -10.51 12.65 -1.49
C LYS A 102 -10.33 11.75 -0.28
N ILE A 103 -9.11 11.58 0.22
CA ILE A 103 -8.83 10.79 1.43
C ILE A 103 -9.67 11.29 2.62
N GLU A 104 -9.70 12.61 2.83
CA GLU A 104 -10.52 13.23 3.88
C GLU A 104 -12.01 12.93 3.70
N GLN A 105 -12.52 12.99 2.46
CA GLN A 105 -13.90 12.64 2.15
C GLN A 105 -14.21 11.16 2.43
N ALA A 106 -13.31 10.23 2.11
CA ALA A 106 -13.49 8.81 2.47
C ALA A 106 -13.60 8.61 3.96
N TYR A 107 -12.73 9.28 4.71
CA TYR A 107 -12.66 9.11 6.14
C TYR A 107 -13.99 9.49 6.80
N ASN A 108 -14.60 10.58 6.33
CA ASN A 108 -15.89 11.05 6.83
C ASN A 108 -17.09 10.28 6.24
N SER A 109 -16.93 9.59 5.12
CA SER A 109 -17.98 8.75 4.54
C SER A 109 -18.24 7.51 5.40
N PRO A 110 -19.48 7.07 5.60
CA PRO A 110 -19.78 5.79 6.24
C PRO A 110 -19.23 4.59 5.45
N ASN A 111 -18.88 4.76 4.17
CA ASN A 111 -18.41 3.68 3.32
C ASN A 111 -17.11 4.03 2.58
N ILE A 112 -15.97 3.61 3.13
CA ILE A 112 -14.64 3.88 2.54
C ILE A 112 -14.49 3.26 1.14
N THR A 113 -15.23 2.19 0.83
CA THR A 113 -15.20 1.54 -0.49
C THR A 113 -15.65 2.45 -1.62
N ASP A 114 -16.31 3.56 -1.32
CA ASP A 114 -16.81 4.49 -2.33
C ASP A 114 -15.66 5.13 -3.12
N ILE A 115 -14.52 5.44 -2.47
CA ILE A 115 -13.33 5.95 -3.17
C ILE A 115 -12.74 4.91 -4.09
N LEU A 116 -12.62 3.67 -3.61
CA LEU A 116 -12.12 2.58 -4.43
C LEU A 116 -13.01 2.37 -5.65
N SER A 117 -14.33 2.45 -5.45
CA SER A 117 -15.32 2.34 -6.52
C SER A 117 -15.20 3.47 -7.54
N GLU A 118 -15.01 4.70 -7.07
CA GLU A 118 -14.81 5.86 -7.94
C GLU A 118 -13.50 5.76 -8.74
N LEU A 119 -12.40 5.40 -8.07
CA LEU A 119 -11.07 5.22 -8.67
C LEU A 119 -11.10 4.14 -9.75
N ILE A 120 -11.75 3.01 -9.48
CA ILE A 120 -11.91 1.94 -10.47
C ILE A 120 -12.76 2.40 -11.64
N ARG A 121 -13.88 3.09 -11.40
CA ARG A 121 -14.72 3.61 -12.48
C ARG A 121 -13.98 4.60 -13.37
N GLN A 122 -13.15 5.48 -12.79
CA GLN A 122 -12.44 6.53 -13.53
C GLN A 122 -11.20 6.01 -14.27
N LYS A 123 -10.41 5.12 -13.65
CA LYS A 123 -9.09 4.75 -14.17
C LYS A 123 -8.92 3.26 -14.49
N TYR A 124 -9.73 2.38 -13.89
CA TYR A 124 -9.60 0.93 -14.02
C TYR A 124 -10.93 0.27 -14.39
N GLY A 125 -11.66 0.83 -15.36
CA GLY A 125 -13.03 0.39 -15.67
C GLY A 125 -13.16 -1.12 -15.96
N ALA A 126 -12.10 -1.75 -16.47
CA ALA A 126 -12.01 -3.19 -16.67
C ALA A 126 -12.11 -4.03 -15.37
N LEU A 127 -11.85 -3.41 -14.21
CA LEU A 127 -11.92 -4.04 -12.88
C LEU A 127 -13.25 -3.78 -12.16
N SER A 128 -14.19 -3.08 -12.79
CA SER A 128 -15.50 -2.75 -12.20
C SER A 128 -16.32 -3.98 -11.80
N THR A 129 -16.08 -5.13 -12.42
CA THR A 129 -16.70 -6.42 -12.08
C THR A 129 -16.37 -6.88 -10.66
N PHE A 130 -15.18 -6.54 -10.14
CA PHE A 130 -14.75 -6.90 -8.78
C PHE A 130 -15.44 -6.08 -7.67
N LEU A 131 -16.13 -5.00 -8.02
CA LEU A 131 -16.87 -4.17 -7.06
C LEU A 131 -18.26 -4.72 -6.71
N THR A 132 -18.74 -5.72 -7.45
CA THR A 132 -20.14 -6.20 -7.33
C THR A 132 -20.38 -7.14 -6.15
N SER A 133 -19.32 -7.68 -5.52
CA SER A 133 -19.45 -8.55 -4.36
C SER A 133 -19.59 -7.73 -3.07
N GLN A 134 -20.85 -7.52 -2.68
CA GLN A 134 -21.25 -7.11 -1.34
C GLN A 134 -20.72 -8.13 -0.32
N SER A 135 -19.70 -7.76 0.45
CA SER A 135 -19.17 -8.58 1.54
C SER A 135 -19.68 -8.06 2.87
N SER A 136 -20.34 -8.93 3.64
CA SER A 136 -20.87 -8.62 4.97
C SER A 136 -19.75 -8.76 6.01
N GLY A 137 -19.33 -7.64 6.61
CA GLY A 137 -18.32 -7.58 7.68
C GLY A 137 -16.99 -6.92 7.28
N SER A 138 -16.38 -6.18 8.22
CA SER A 138 -15.18 -5.37 7.96
C SER A 138 -13.96 -6.19 7.50
N TYR A 139 -13.77 -7.42 8.02
CA TYR A 139 -12.68 -8.30 7.60
C TYR A 139 -12.82 -8.81 6.16
N ALA A 140 -14.01 -9.29 5.78
CA ALA A 140 -14.26 -9.77 4.42
C ALA A 140 -14.11 -8.65 3.39
N ARG A 141 -14.56 -7.44 3.77
CA ARG A 141 -14.36 -6.22 2.99
C ARG A 141 -12.89 -5.85 2.84
N LEU A 142 -12.08 -5.95 3.90
CA LEU A 142 -10.65 -5.67 3.83
C LEU A 142 -9.94 -6.62 2.85
N ILE A 143 -10.23 -7.93 2.94
CA ILE A 143 -9.67 -8.94 2.02
C ILE A 143 -10.04 -8.65 0.57
N LEU A 144 -11.31 -8.30 0.33
CA LEU A 144 -11.79 -7.92 -0.99
C LEU A 144 -11.01 -6.72 -1.54
N ILE A 145 -10.85 -5.68 -0.72
CA ILE A 145 -10.13 -4.47 -1.09
C ILE A 145 -8.67 -4.80 -1.39
N GLU A 146 -7.98 -5.56 -0.54
CA GLU A 146 -6.60 -5.99 -0.81
C GLU A 146 -6.48 -6.72 -2.15
N ARG A 147 -7.41 -7.63 -2.47
CA ARG A 147 -7.44 -8.32 -3.77
C ARG A 147 -7.65 -7.35 -4.94
N ILE A 148 -8.54 -6.36 -4.79
CA ILE A 148 -8.79 -5.35 -5.82
C ILE A 148 -7.53 -4.49 -6.05
N LEU A 149 -6.87 -4.05 -4.99
CA LEU A 149 -5.64 -3.28 -5.06
C LEU A 149 -4.53 -4.10 -5.76
N GLU A 150 -4.42 -5.40 -5.47
CA GLU A 150 -3.52 -6.30 -6.21
C GLU A 150 -3.85 -6.37 -7.70
N GLN A 151 -5.13 -6.43 -8.09
CA GLN A 151 -5.53 -6.40 -9.50
C GLN A 151 -5.20 -5.08 -10.19
N ILE A 152 -5.32 -3.95 -9.48
CA ILE A 152 -4.91 -2.63 -9.97
C ILE A 152 -3.41 -2.63 -10.28
N MET A 153 -2.58 -3.12 -9.35
CA MET A 153 -1.13 -3.21 -9.57
C MET A 153 -0.78 -4.12 -10.76
N LEU A 154 -1.45 -5.27 -10.90
CA LEU A 154 -1.25 -6.16 -12.05
C LEU A 154 -1.68 -5.52 -13.37
N TYR A 155 -2.75 -4.72 -13.38
CA TYR A 155 -3.16 -3.96 -14.56
C TYR A 155 -2.08 -2.96 -14.98
N GLU A 156 -1.52 -2.22 -14.01
CA GLU A 156 -0.42 -1.27 -14.23
C GLU A 156 0.84 -1.95 -14.78
N ILE A 157 1.22 -3.10 -14.21
CA ILE A 157 2.32 -3.91 -14.71
C ILE A 157 2.09 -4.33 -16.17
N ARG A 158 0.91 -4.89 -16.48
CA ARG A 158 0.60 -5.32 -17.86
C ARG A 158 0.64 -4.16 -18.85
N HIS A 159 0.14 -3.00 -18.46
CA HIS A 159 0.18 -1.80 -19.29
C HIS A 159 1.62 -1.38 -19.61
N VAL A 160 2.52 -1.39 -18.61
CA VAL A 160 3.94 -1.06 -18.83
C VAL A 160 4.64 -2.14 -19.67
N MET A 161 4.37 -3.42 -19.41
CA MET A 161 5.00 -4.52 -20.15
C MET A 161 4.53 -4.63 -21.60
N ALA A 162 3.32 -4.15 -21.93
CA ALA A 162 2.82 -4.08 -23.31
C ALA A 162 3.45 -2.95 -24.13
N GLY A 163 4.14 -2.01 -23.48
CA GLY A 163 4.79 -0.86 -24.11
C GLY A 163 6.23 -1.14 -24.55
N TYR A 164 7.07 -0.10 -24.50
CA TYR A 164 8.48 -0.20 -24.87
C TYR A 164 9.27 -1.00 -23.82
N PRO A 165 9.96 -2.09 -24.19
CA PRO A 165 10.54 -3.02 -23.23
C PRO A 165 11.87 -2.54 -22.62
N PHE A 166 12.60 -1.63 -23.26
CA PHE A 166 13.89 -1.16 -22.73
C PHE A 166 13.70 0.02 -21.77
N THR A 167 12.99 -0.25 -20.68
CA THR A 167 12.75 0.70 -19.58
C THR A 167 12.98 0.03 -18.23
N ILE A 168 13.21 0.83 -17.19
CA ILE A 168 13.29 0.33 -15.81
C ILE A 168 12.00 -0.36 -15.36
N GLY A 169 10.88 -0.09 -16.05
CA GLY A 169 9.56 -0.66 -15.76
C GLY A 169 9.54 -2.18 -15.72
N ILE A 170 10.32 -2.86 -16.56
CA ILE A 170 10.43 -4.33 -16.53
C ILE A 170 11.05 -4.82 -15.22
N ILE A 171 12.10 -4.14 -14.77
CA ILE A 171 12.81 -4.49 -13.53
C ILE A 171 11.90 -4.28 -12.33
N LEU A 172 11.19 -3.14 -12.28
CA LEU A 172 10.22 -2.85 -11.22
C LEU A 172 9.07 -3.85 -11.20
N ALA A 173 8.50 -4.15 -12.36
CA ALA A 173 7.46 -5.17 -12.51
C ALA A 173 7.93 -6.53 -12.01
N TYR A 174 9.17 -6.93 -12.33
CA TYR A 174 9.75 -8.17 -11.84
C TYR A 174 9.79 -8.21 -10.31
N PHE A 175 10.31 -7.17 -9.64
CA PHE A 175 10.39 -7.15 -8.18
C PHE A 175 9.01 -7.21 -7.51
N ILE A 176 8.03 -6.47 -8.03
CA ILE A 176 6.66 -6.48 -7.51
C ILE A 176 6.04 -7.87 -7.68
N LEU A 177 6.13 -8.46 -8.87
CA LEU A 177 5.61 -9.80 -9.14
C LEU A 177 6.28 -10.86 -8.27
N LYS A 178 7.60 -10.76 -8.10
CA LYS A 178 8.37 -11.70 -7.28
C LYS A 178 8.03 -11.57 -5.80
N GLY A 179 7.86 -10.36 -5.30
CA GLY A 179 7.38 -10.11 -3.93
C GLY A 179 6.00 -10.73 -3.69
N ASN A 180 5.07 -10.53 -4.62
CA ASN A 180 3.74 -11.12 -4.56
C ASN A 180 3.76 -12.65 -4.61
N GLU A 181 4.61 -13.24 -5.45
CA GLU A 181 4.81 -14.69 -5.51
C GLU A 181 5.31 -15.25 -4.18
N ILE A 182 6.36 -14.64 -3.60
CA ILE A 182 6.91 -15.07 -2.31
C ILE A 182 5.84 -14.96 -1.21
N LYS A 183 5.09 -13.86 -1.17
CA LYS A 183 3.98 -13.68 -0.22
C LYS A 183 2.94 -14.79 -0.36
N LYS A 184 2.53 -15.14 -1.58
CA LYS A 184 1.57 -16.24 -1.83
C LYS A 184 2.11 -17.59 -1.38
N ILE A 185 3.37 -17.88 -1.66
CA ILE A 185 4.03 -19.12 -1.20
C ILE A 185 4.01 -19.18 0.33
N MET A 186 4.41 -18.10 1.02
CA MET A 186 4.36 -18.04 2.48
C MET A 186 2.95 -18.24 3.03
N THR A 187 1.93 -17.62 2.40
CA THR A 187 0.53 -17.82 2.78
C THR A 187 0.12 -19.29 2.68
N ILE A 188 0.46 -19.98 1.59
CA ILE A 188 0.16 -21.40 1.40
C ILE A 188 0.87 -22.26 2.46
N LEU A 189 2.16 -22.01 2.70
CA LEU A 189 2.95 -22.75 3.67
C LEU A 189 2.38 -22.60 5.09
N ASN A 190 2.09 -21.37 5.50
CA ASN A 190 1.48 -21.10 6.81
C ASN A 190 0.09 -21.75 6.92
N ALA A 191 -0.72 -21.66 5.87
CA ALA A 191 -2.06 -22.26 5.89
C ALA A 191 -2.02 -23.79 5.99
N LYS A 192 -1.05 -24.44 5.34
CA LYS A 192 -0.79 -25.88 5.50
C LYS A 192 -0.27 -26.21 6.91
N LEU A 193 0.62 -25.40 7.48
CA LEU A 193 1.11 -25.57 8.86
C LEU A 193 -0.04 -25.49 9.89
N TYR A 194 -1.00 -24.60 9.67
CA TYR A 194 -2.20 -24.47 10.51
C TYR A 194 -3.29 -25.52 10.22
N ASN A 195 -3.02 -26.51 9.35
CA ASN A 195 -3.97 -27.55 8.93
C ASN A 195 -5.31 -26.98 8.40
N LEU A 196 -5.27 -25.85 7.69
CA LEU A 196 -6.45 -25.29 7.06
C LEU A 196 -6.92 -26.17 5.89
N SER A 197 -8.24 -26.25 5.68
CA SER A 197 -8.82 -26.95 4.54
C SER A 197 -8.39 -26.30 3.22
N GLU A 198 -8.32 -27.09 2.14
CA GLU A 198 -7.90 -26.58 0.83
C GLU A 198 -8.81 -25.48 0.30
N GLU A 199 -10.11 -25.54 0.61
CA GLU A 199 -11.07 -24.49 0.27
C GLU A 199 -10.70 -23.16 0.93
N ARG A 200 -10.30 -23.18 2.21
CA ARG A 200 -9.83 -21.98 2.91
C ARG A 200 -8.50 -21.48 2.36
N ILE A 201 -7.57 -22.38 2.01
CA ILE A 201 -6.30 -22.00 1.39
C ILE A 201 -6.55 -21.26 0.07
N LYS A 202 -7.41 -21.79 -0.79
CA LYS A 202 -7.77 -21.16 -2.07
C LYS A 202 -8.47 -19.82 -1.88
N ALA A 203 -9.26 -19.66 -0.82
CA ALA A 203 -9.92 -18.39 -0.52
C ALA A 203 -8.94 -17.28 -0.10
N CYS A 204 -7.78 -17.63 0.45
CA CYS A 204 -6.72 -16.69 0.87
C CYS A 204 -5.74 -16.28 -0.23
N LEU A 205 -5.87 -16.82 -1.46
CA LEU A 205 -4.99 -16.56 -2.61
C LEU A 205 -5.60 -15.61 -3.64
#